data_AF-A0A6M1KW28-F1
#
_entry.id   AF-A0A6M1KW28-F1
#
_cell.length_a   1.000
_cell.length_b   1.000
_cell.length_c   1.000
_cell.angle_alpha   90.00
_cell.angle_beta   90.00
_cell.angle_gamma   90.00
#
_symmetry.space_group_name_H-M   'P 1'
#
loop_
_entity.id
_entity.type
_entity.pdbx_description
1 polymer ?
#
loop_
_entity_poly.entity_id
_entity_poly.type
_entity_poly.pdbx_seq_one_letter_code
_entity_poly.pdbx_strand_id
1 'polypeptide(L)'
;MGAADVRLSIDCGSASTVAVLAWADGRASVLSFDDVPFLPSSVYVASDGRVWTGQQAWQAAEEQPGRLVPSPRRPADGDLVVDRTRVEAVELAAAPLRRAAAEAEQVAGGPVRDVRLVVPAEWGPRRRTWMRQVAHRAGLTQPRLVEAPVAVAEHLAATGVRLPVGSSIVVCDVGAGAEVTVLRRRPTGFEVLATLADPTAGGTSVDSTLTATLTNGRDISADGIAPWAAAESVRVAKEALISYPAVTVPLADQPPVIANRAMLDDAARPVVRRVADLTQQTIAAAELATSDLAGIYCVGGSAHLPRLDSAIAEQTGITPTMVTEPQLVAAFGAAEAGSANPGTAAAVDVPVPPVRRAIGIAVPGFASLALIWQCIVTAERNSVLSPHYWVDFNWGGLAMAAVFALLACLAAGTVLGSLIAARSPTQDIRTEGGKVSIGILAAVSLGAAIAGLYAVVTSQYFNLAVGSFLRWALWPIVPIAVLATVMAVVAARQWRTPHGGWSALLAAPTGSIIAAALGMGLIQYSLTAPRWPHMVMWVDLAGRVGGLLLGAGIVMALVAPLIFRIILAAPVAVISAAIVSTQATGILSVCYAIAVALWWAARVWTRIVHPTTATAASVRPPFGGG
;
A
#
# COMPACT_ATOMS: atom_id res chain seq x y z
N MET A 1 1.40 -15.16 -43.51
CA MET A 1 1.45 -14.23 -42.35
C MET A 1 2.21 -14.96 -41.26
N GLY A 2 3.37 -14.45 -40.84
CA GLY A 2 4.21 -15.14 -39.86
C GLY A 2 3.69 -14.94 -38.45
N ALA A 3 3.83 -15.95 -37.60
CA ALA A 3 3.51 -15.91 -36.16
C ALA A 3 4.24 -14.81 -35.35
N ALA A 4 5.11 -14.01 -35.99
CA ALA A 4 5.94 -13.00 -35.37
C ALA A 4 5.18 -11.77 -34.84
N ASP A 5 3.96 -11.50 -35.33
CA ASP A 5 3.14 -10.34 -34.95
C ASP A 5 1.90 -10.71 -34.10
N VAL A 6 1.90 -11.92 -33.52
CA VAL A 6 0.82 -12.40 -32.66
C VAL A 6 1.19 -12.23 -31.20
N ARG A 7 0.23 -11.74 -30.41
CA ARG A 7 0.34 -11.57 -28.97
C ARG A 7 -0.65 -12.47 -28.27
N LEU A 8 -0.17 -13.20 -27.27
CA LEU A 8 -0.98 -14.02 -26.38
C LEU A 8 -1.14 -13.31 -25.04
N SER A 9 -2.37 -13.03 -24.65
CA SER A 9 -2.72 -12.56 -23.31
C SER A 9 -3.45 -13.65 -22.55
N ILE A 10 -3.01 -13.97 -21.34
CA ILE A 10 -3.66 -14.97 -20.49
C ILE A 10 -4.02 -14.33 -19.16
N ASP A 11 -5.29 -14.44 -18.78
CA ASP A 11 -5.76 -14.21 -17.42
C ASP A 11 -5.99 -15.55 -16.73
N CYS A 12 -5.10 -15.89 -15.79
CA CYS A 12 -5.20 -17.11 -15.01
C CYS A 12 -5.89 -16.81 -13.67
N GLY A 13 -7.22 -16.80 -13.71
CA GLY A 13 -8.08 -16.62 -12.54
C GLY A 13 -8.09 -17.85 -11.63
N SER A 14 -8.64 -17.68 -10.43
CA SER A 14 -8.73 -18.77 -9.44
C SER A 14 -9.66 -19.90 -9.86
N ALA A 15 -10.69 -19.59 -10.66
CA ALA A 15 -11.72 -20.51 -11.12
C ALA A 15 -11.61 -20.85 -12.61
N SER A 16 -11.36 -19.84 -13.45
CA SER A 16 -11.19 -19.98 -14.89
C SER A 16 -9.91 -19.29 -15.37
N THR A 17 -9.34 -19.83 -16.44
CA THR A 17 -8.24 -19.27 -17.20
C THR A 17 -8.77 -18.88 -18.58
N VAL A 18 -8.60 -17.62 -18.95
CA VAL A 18 -9.01 -17.07 -20.24
C VAL A 18 -7.77 -16.70 -21.02
N ALA A 19 -7.77 -16.95 -22.33
CA ALA A 19 -6.69 -16.53 -23.20
C ALA A 19 -7.23 -15.83 -24.44
N VAL A 20 -6.54 -14.77 -24.85
CA VAL A 20 -6.86 -13.96 -26.03
C VAL A 20 -5.62 -13.87 -26.91
N LEU A 21 -5.81 -14.14 -28.21
CA LEU A 21 -4.84 -13.81 -29.24
C LEU A 21 -5.18 -12.46 -29.84
N ALA A 22 -4.17 -11.61 -30.00
CA ALA A 22 -4.30 -10.34 -30.71
C ALA A 22 -3.25 -10.23 -31.80
N TRP A 23 -3.64 -9.66 -32.94
CA TRP A 23 -2.80 -9.42 -34.11
C TRP A 23 -2.52 -7.93 -34.27
N ALA A 24 -1.41 -7.60 -34.95
CA ALA A 24 -1.02 -6.21 -35.23
C ALA A 24 -2.05 -5.43 -36.08
N ASP A 25 -2.94 -6.11 -36.80
CA ASP A 25 -4.03 -5.49 -37.57
C ASP A 25 -5.24 -5.06 -36.71
N GLY A 26 -5.14 -5.25 -35.38
CA GLY A 26 -6.19 -4.89 -34.42
C GLY A 26 -7.25 -5.97 -34.22
N ARG A 27 -7.16 -7.11 -34.91
CA ARG A 27 -8.02 -8.26 -34.60
C ARG A 27 -7.63 -8.86 -33.26
N ALA A 28 -8.63 -9.30 -32.50
CA ALA A 28 -8.44 -10.13 -31.32
C ALA A 28 -9.47 -11.27 -31.32
N SER A 29 -9.06 -12.44 -30.84
CA SER A 29 -9.92 -13.62 -30.70
C SER A 29 -9.68 -14.29 -29.36
N VAL A 30 -10.76 -14.62 -28.67
CA VAL A 30 -10.72 -15.48 -27.48
C VAL A 30 -10.38 -16.90 -27.92
N LEU A 31 -9.49 -17.57 -27.18
CA LEU A 31 -9.19 -18.98 -27.39
C LEU A 31 -10.27 -19.85 -26.76
N SER A 32 -10.69 -20.86 -27.50
CA SER A 32 -11.63 -21.87 -27.02
C SER A 32 -10.88 -23.10 -26.52
N PHE A 33 -11.34 -23.66 -25.41
CA PHE A 33 -10.84 -24.89 -24.83
C PHE A 33 -12.02 -25.84 -24.67
N ASP A 34 -11.95 -27.03 -25.28
CA ASP A 34 -13.04 -28.02 -25.19
C ASP A 34 -14.41 -27.40 -25.58
N ASP A 35 -14.42 -26.63 -26.68
CA ASP A 35 -15.56 -25.87 -27.24
C ASP A 35 -16.14 -24.74 -26.37
N VAL A 36 -15.48 -24.34 -25.29
CA VAL A 36 -15.89 -23.21 -24.44
C VAL A 36 -14.82 -22.10 -24.37
N PRO A 37 -15.18 -20.81 -24.21
CA PRO A 37 -14.24 -19.67 -24.29
C PRO A 37 -13.39 -19.46 -23.02
N PHE A 38 -13.24 -20.49 -22.20
CA PHE A 38 -12.44 -20.48 -20.98
C PHE A 38 -11.98 -21.89 -20.63
N LEU A 39 -10.86 -22.00 -19.91
CA LEU A 39 -10.37 -23.25 -19.35
C LEU A 39 -10.62 -23.24 -17.84
N PRO A 40 -11.29 -24.24 -17.24
CA PRO A 40 -11.31 -24.37 -15.79
C PRO A 40 -9.88 -24.39 -15.22
N SER A 41 -9.60 -23.55 -14.22
CA SER A 41 -8.27 -23.46 -13.60
C SER A 41 -7.95 -24.66 -12.70
N SER A 42 -8.93 -25.54 -12.46
CA SER A 42 -8.74 -26.77 -11.71
C SER A 42 -7.86 -27.76 -12.48
N VAL A 43 -7.08 -28.54 -11.73
CA VAL A 43 -6.15 -29.52 -12.29
C VAL A 43 -6.27 -30.86 -11.59
N TYR A 44 -6.14 -31.95 -12.33
CA TYR A 44 -6.19 -33.31 -11.79
C TYR A 44 -4.80 -33.93 -11.77
N VAL A 45 -4.41 -34.54 -10.66
CA VAL A 45 -3.11 -35.21 -10.50
C VAL A 45 -3.25 -36.72 -10.69
N ALA A 46 -2.80 -37.21 -11.84
CA ALA A 46 -2.77 -38.63 -12.16
C ALA A 46 -1.82 -39.42 -11.23
N SER A 47 -2.03 -40.72 -11.14
CA SER A 47 -1.23 -41.64 -10.31
C SER A 47 0.23 -41.73 -10.74
N ASP A 48 0.53 -41.39 -12.00
CA ASP A 48 1.89 -41.30 -12.54
C ASP A 48 2.53 -39.91 -12.37
N GLY A 49 1.86 -38.98 -11.69
CA GLY A 49 2.33 -37.62 -11.43
C GLY A 49 2.06 -36.62 -12.57
N ARG A 50 1.43 -37.03 -13.68
CA ARG A 50 0.99 -36.08 -14.71
C ARG A 50 -0.16 -35.22 -14.23
N VAL A 51 -0.21 -33.99 -14.74
CA VAL A 51 -1.25 -33.00 -14.43
C VAL A 51 -2.17 -32.85 -15.64
N TRP A 52 -3.47 -33.09 -15.44
CA TRP A 52 -4.51 -32.91 -16.45
C TRP A 52 -5.29 -31.63 -16.18
N THR A 53 -5.84 -31.02 -17.25
CA THR A 53 -6.61 -29.76 -17.22
C THR A 53 -7.90 -29.90 -18.03
N GLY A 54 -8.85 -28.98 -17.87
CA GLY A 54 -10.05 -28.94 -18.72
C GLY A 54 -10.97 -30.14 -18.51
N GLN A 55 -11.75 -30.50 -19.53
CA GLN A 55 -12.79 -31.54 -19.42
C GLN A 55 -12.24 -32.91 -18.97
N GLN A 56 -11.01 -33.26 -19.40
CA GLN A 56 -10.36 -34.49 -18.98
C GLN A 56 -10.11 -34.54 -17.46
N ALA A 57 -9.71 -33.42 -16.85
CA ALA A 57 -9.51 -33.34 -15.41
C ALA A 57 -10.81 -33.52 -14.63
N TRP A 58 -11.91 -32.97 -15.17
CA TRP A 58 -13.25 -33.10 -14.58
C TRP A 58 -13.75 -34.53 -14.61
N GLN A 59 -13.68 -35.20 -15.77
CA GLN A 59 -14.10 -36.60 -15.91
C GLN A 59 -13.31 -37.53 -14.96
N ALA A 60 -11.99 -37.34 -14.87
CA ALA A 60 -11.15 -38.13 -13.96
C ALA A 60 -11.46 -37.87 -12.47
N ALA A 61 -11.93 -36.67 -12.14
CA ALA A 61 -12.30 -36.31 -10.79
C ALA A 61 -13.62 -36.96 -10.34
N GLU A 62 -14.52 -37.34 -11.25
CA GLU A 62 -15.72 -38.10 -10.91
C GLU A 62 -15.36 -39.48 -10.33
N GLU A 63 -14.34 -40.14 -10.88
CA GLU A 63 -13.87 -41.44 -10.39
C GLU A 63 -13.01 -41.31 -9.12
N GLN A 64 -12.10 -40.33 -9.07
CA GLN A 64 -11.16 -40.15 -7.95
C GLN A 64 -11.10 -38.68 -7.51
N PRO A 65 -12.08 -38.23 -6.71
CA PRO A 65 -12.23 -36.83 -6.40
C PRO A 65 -11.08 -36.23 -5.56
N GLY A 66 -10.40 -37.05 -4.76
CA GLY A 66 -9.29 -36.61 -3.90
C GLY A 66 -8.03 -36.16 -4.67
N ARG A 67 -8.00 -36.38 -5.99
CA ARG A 67 -6.88 -36.02 -6.88
C ARG A 67 -7.08 -34.68 -7.61
N LEU A 68 -8.25 -34.06 -7.47
CA LEU A 68 -8.53 -32.75 -8.06
C LEU A 68 -8.03 -31.62 -7.16
N VAL A 69 -7.27 -30.69 -7.74
CA VAL A 69 -6.84 -29.45 -7.11
C VAL A 69 -7.65 -28.30 -7.73
N PRO A 70 -8.61 -27.71 -7.00
CA PRO A 70 -9.55 -26.74 -7.58
C PRO A 70 -8.93 -25.39 -7.92
N SER A 71 -7.89 -24.96 -7.19
CA SER A 71 -7.21 -23.69 -7.47
C SER A 71 -5.70 -23.80 -7.19
N PRO A 72 -4.87 -24.07 -8.22
CA PRO A 72 -3.43 -24.26 -8.06
C PRO A 72 -2.65 -22.94 -7.87
N ARG A 73 -3.34 -21.78 -7.88
CA ARG A 73 -2.72 -20.45 -7.90
C ARG A 73 -2.20 -19.96 -6.53
N ARG A 74 -1.60 -20.85 -5.75
CA ARG A 74 -1.03 -20.54 -4.44
C ARG A 74 0.46 -20.84 -4.42
N PRO A 75 1.33 -19.88 -4.03
CA PRO A 75 2.70 -20.19 -3.71
C PRO A 75 2.69 -21.15 -2.52
N ALA A 76 3.12 -22.38 -2.72
CA ALA A 76 3.42 -23.31 -1.65
C ALA A 76 4.92 -23.27 -1.36
N ASP A 77 5.29 -23.28 -0.09
CA ASP A 77 6.68 -23.48 0.33
C ASP A 77 6.96 -25.00 0.32
N GLY A 78 7.12 -25.56 -0.89
CA GLY A 78 7.47 -26.97 -1.14
C GLY A 78 6.48 -27.75 -2.02
N ASP A 79 6.73 -29.05 -2.14
CA ASP A 79 5.88 -29.99 -2.87
C ASP A 79 4.51 -30.15 -2.19
N LEU A 80 3.44 -30.19 -2.98
CA LEU A 80 2.10 -30.53 -2.53
C LEU A 80 1.93 -32.05 -2.61
N VAL A 81 1.34 -32.63 -1.58
CA VAL A 81 0.94 -34.04 -1.58
C VAL A 81 -0.54 -34.12 -1.95
N VAL A 82 -0.83 -34.63 -3.15
CA VAL A 82 -2.18 -34.87 -3.67
C VAL A 82 -2.38 -36.37 -3.77
N ASP A 83 -3.27 -36.93 -2.95
CA ASP A 83 -3.51 -38.37 -2.83
C ASP A 83 -2.22 -39.22 -2.88
N ARG A 84 -1.32 -38.98 -1.91
CA ARG A 84 0.00 -39.63 -1.76
C ARG A 84 1.02 -39.37 -2.88
N THR A 85 0.67 -38.56 -3.87
CA THR A 85 1.53 -38.17 -4.99
C THR A 85 2.15 -36.80 -4.69
N ARG A 86 3.48 -36.69 -4.73
CA ARG A 86 4.18 -35.40 -4.57
C ARG A 86 4.25 -34.69 -5.91
N VAL A 87 3.75 -33.45 -5.96
CA VAL A 87 3.80 -32.60 -7.15
C VAL A 87 4.20 -31.18 -6.74
N GLU A 88 5.06 -30.56 -7.53
CA GLU A 88 5.44 -29.16 -7.33
C GLU A 88 4.24 -28.22 -7.58
N ALA A 89 3.99 -27.27 -6.69
CA ALA A 89 2.95 -26.26 -6.88
C ALA A 89 3.13 -25.43 -8.17
N VAL A 90 4.38 -25.24 -8.60
CA VAL A 90 4.71 -24.57 -9.87
C VAL A 90 4.22 -25.39 -11.07
N GLU A 91 4.32 -26.71 -11.04
CA GLU A 91 3.84 -27.58 -12.12
C GLU A 91 2.31 -27.56 -12.22
N LEU A 92 1.61 -27.61 -11.08
CA LEU A 92 0.15 -27.51 -11.04
C LEU A 92 -0.35 -26.20 -11.64
N ALA A 93 0.29 -25.08 -11.29
CA ALA A 93 -0.07 -23.77 -11.83
C ALA A 93 0.37 -23.58 -13.30
N ALA A 94 1.38 -24.32 -13.76
CA ALA A 94 1.88 -24.23 -15.13
C ALA A 94 0.98 -24.98 -16.12
N ALA A 95 0.25 -26.00 -15.68
CA ALA A 95 -0.57 -26.83 -16.58
C ALA A 95 -1.65 -26.03 -17.34
N PRO A 96 -2.46 -25.15 -16.71
CA PRO A 96 -3.42 -24.32 -17.45
C PRO A 96 -2.74 -23.36 -18.43
N LEU A 97 -1.60 -22.76 -18.05
CA LEU A 97 -0.84 -21.87 -18.95
C LEU A 97 -0.26 -22.64 -20.14
N ARG A 98 0.19 -23.88 -19.93
CA ARG A 98 0.71 -24.76 -20.99
C ARG A 98 -0.38 -25.13 -21.97
N ARG A 99 -1.60 -25.42 -21.49
CA ARG A 99 -2.78 -25.66 -22.33
C ARG A 99 -3.14 -24.42 -23.15
N ALA A 100 -3.14 -23.24 -22.53
CA ALA A 100 -3.37 -21.97 -23.22
C ALA A 100 -2.30 -21.67 -24.29
N ALA A 101 -1.02 -21.95 -24.00
CA ALA A 101 0.08 -21.78 -24.93
C ALA A 101 -0.06 -22.70 -26.16
N ALA A 102 -0.35 -23.99 -25.93
CA ALA A 102 -0.51 -24.96 -27.01
C ALA A 102 -1.67 -24.61 -27.95
N GLU A 103 -2.80 -24.16 -27.39
CA GLU A 103 -3.94 -23.70 -28.18
C GLU A 103 -3.62 -22.42 -28.95
N ALA A 104 -2.90 -21.48 -28.32
CA ALA A 104 -2.46 -20.26 -28.99
C ALA A 104 -1.55 -20.56 -30.19
N GLU A 105 -0.61 -21.49 -30.06
CA GLU A 105 0.29 -21.89 -31.14
C GLU A 105 -0.46 -22.62 -32.27
N GLN A 106 -1.46 -23.43 -31.93
CA GLN A 106 -2.33 -24.09 -32.91
C GLN A 106 -3.10 -23.06 -33.75
N VAL A 107 -3.78 -22.11 -33.09
CA VAL A 107 -4.57 -21.07 -33.76
C VAL A 107 -3.68 -20.08 -34.52
N ALA A 108 -2.50 -19.73 -33.99
CA ALA A 108 -1.56 -18.83 -34.64
C ALA A 108 -0.77 -19.50 -35.79
N GLY A 109 -0.75 -20.84 -35.87
CA GLY A 109 0.01 -21.60 -36.85
C GLY A 109 1.53 -21.58 -36.61
N GLY A 110 1.98 -21.33 -35.38
CA GLY A 110 3.39 -21.23 -35.01
C GLY A 110 3.64 -20.66 -33.61
N PRO A 111 4.90 -20.57 -33.17
CA PRO A 111 5.25 -20.14 -31.81
C PRO A 111 4.91 -18.67 -31.56
N VAL A 112 4.20 -18.39 -30.45
CA VAL A 112 3.81 -17.04 -30.03
C VAL A 112 4.81 -16.49 -29.01
N ARG A 113 5.50 -15.40 -29.35
CA ARG A 113 6.60 -14.86 -28.51
C ARG A 113 6.18 -13.73 -27.57
N ASP A 114 5.23 -12.88 -27.97
CA ASP A 114 4.74 -11.79 -27.12
C ASP A 114 3.65 -12.33 -26.20
N VAL A 115 4.04 -12.68 -24.97
CA VAL A 115 3.15 -13.27 -23.96
C VAL A 115 2.93 -12.29 -22.83
N ARG A 116 1.66 -12.08 -22.49
CA ARG A 116 1.23 -11.19 -21.41
C ARG A 116 0.39 -11.95 -20.41
N LEU A 117 0.77 -11.86 -19.14
CA LEU A 117 0.07 -12.53 -18.05
C LEU A 117 -0.58 -11.50 -17.15
N VAL A 118 -1.88 -11.63 -16.96
CA VAL A 118 -2.61 -10.81 -16.00
C VAL A 118 -2.30 -11.28 -14.58
N VAL A 119 -2.00 -10.33 -13.70
CA VAL A 119 -1.78 -10.57 -12.27
C VAL A 119 -2.53 -9.53 -11.44
N PRO A 120 -3.00 -9.86 -10.22
CA PRO A 120 -3.62 -8.89 -9.32
C PRO A 120 -2.66 -7.77 -8.93
N ALA A 121 -3.18 -6.57 -8.67
CA ALA A 121 -2.32 -5.43 -8.37
C ALA A 121 -1.69 -5.54 -6.97
N GLU A 122 -2.36 -6.16 -6.00
CA GLU A 122 -1.84 -6.36 -4.64
C GLU A 122 -0.69 -7.36 -4.56
N TRP A 123 -0.41 -8.09 -5.64
CA TRP A 123 0.68 -9.05 -5.66
C TRP A 123 2.04 -8.38 -5.53
N GLY A 124 2.70 -8.61 -4.39
CA GLY A 124 4.09 -8.21 -4.18
C GLY A 124 5.11 -8.99 -5.04
N PRO A 125 6.39 -8.59 -5.00
CA PRO A 125 7.45 -9.13 -5.86
C PRO A 125 7.62 -10.65 -5.80
N ARG A 126 7.42 -11.28 -4.63
CA ARG A 126 7.52 -12.75 -4.46
C ARG A 126 6.50 -13.48 -5.34
N ARG A 127 5.22 -13.09 -5.29
CA ARG A 127 4.16 -13.72 -6.09
C ARG A 127 4.33 -13.48 -7.58
N ARG A 128 4.77 -12.28 -7.97
CA ARG A 128 5.09 -11.96 -9.37
C ARG A 128 6.28 -12.76 -9.89
N THR A 129 7.30 -12.98 -9.07
CA THR A 129 8.44 -13.83 -9.43
C THR A 129 8.02 -15.29 -9.56
N TRP A 130 7.20 -15.78 -8.62
CA TRP A 130 6.60 -17.11 -8.69
C TRP A 130 5.79 -17.31 -9.97
N MET A 131 4.94 -16.35 -10.37
CA MET A 131 4.19 -16.43 -11.63
C MET A 131 5.10 -16.49 -12.86
N ARG A 132 6.22 -15.77 -12.87
CA ARG A 132 7.22 -15.90 -13.96
C ARG A 132 7.85 -17.29 -14.00
N GLN A 133 8.09 -17.92 -12.85
CA GLN A 133 8.58 -19.29 -12.79
C GLN A 133 7.53 -20.28 -13.33
N VAL A 134 6.25 -20.09 -12.96
CA VAL A 134 5.12 -20.87 -13.47
C VAL A 134 5.02 -20.75 -14.99
N ALA A 135 5.11 -19.55 -15.53
CA ALA A 135 5.10 -19.32 -16.96
C ALA A 135 6.29 -19.97 -17.68
N HIS A 136 7.49 -19.87 -17.10
CA HIS A 136 8.67 -20.54 -17.64
C HIS A 136 8.50 -22.06 -17.66
N ARG A 137 7.93 -22.64 -16.59
CA ARG A 137 7.58 -24.07 -16.51
C ARG A 137 6.50 -24.48 -17.52
N ALA A 138 5.65 -23.54 -17.94
CA ALA A 138 4.66 -23.73 -18.99
C ALA A 138 5.23 -23.61 -20.42
N GLY A 139 6.51 -23.26 -20.58
CA GLY A 139 7.14 -23.04 -21.89
C GLY A 139 7.06 -21.60 -22.40
N LEU A 140 6.49 -20.68 -21.61
CA LEU A 140 6.34 -19.26 -21.96
C LEU A 140 7.62 -18.51 -21.57
N THR A 141 8.54 -18.33 -22.52
CA THR A 141 9.80 -17.62 -22.28
C THR A 141 9.59 -16.11 -22.21
N GLN A 142 9.74 -15.53 -21.01
CA GLN A 142 9.69 -14.08 -20.71
C GLN A 142 8.30 -13.42 -20.82
N PRO A 143 7.29 -13.83 -20.02
CA PRO A 143 6.02 -13.13 -20.01
C PRO A 143 6.14 -11.71 -19.45
N ARG A 144 5.45 -10.76 -20.07
CA ARG A 144 5.19 -9.45 -19.49
C ARG A 144 4.01 -9.56 -18.52
N LEU A 145 4.23 -9.21 -17.26
CA LEU A 145 3.13 -9.16 -16.28
C LEU A 145 2.37 -7.84 -16.46
N VAL A 146 1.05 -7.92 -16.54
CA VAL A 146 0.15 -6.76 -16.61
C VAL A 146 -0.77 -6.82 -15.39
N GLU A 147 -0.94 -5.71 -14.69
CA GLU A 147 -1.84 -5.65 -13.54
C GLU A 147 -3.29 -5.68 -14.03
N ALA A 148 -4.11 -6.55 -13.44
CA ALA A 148 -5.52 -6.71 -13.78
C ALA A 148 -6.28 -5.37 -13.87
N PRO A 149 -6.24 -4.48 -12.86
CA PRO A 149 -6.97 -3.21 -12.95
C PRO A 149 -6.42 -2.29 -14.06
N VAL A 150 -5.12 -2.33 -14.33
CA VAL A 150 -4.51 -1.55 -15.43
C VAL A 150 -4.97 -2.10 -16.78
N ALA A 151 -4.98 -3.42 -16.96
CA ALA A 151 -5.50 -4.06 -18.17
C ALA A 151 -6.96 -3.66 -18.41
N VAL A 152 -7.81 -3.77 -17.39
CA VAL A 152 -9.21 -3.35 -17.45
C VAL A 152 -9.35 -1.89 -17.90
N ALA A 153 -8.56 -0.99 -17.32
CA ALA A 153 -8.60 0.43 -17.67
C ALA A 153 -8.14 0.73 -19.10
N GLU A 154 -7.13 0.02 -19.60
CA GLU A 154 -6.71 0.10 -21.00
C GLU A 154 -7.84 -0.36 -21.93
N HIS A 155 -8.53 -1.45 -21.59
CA HIS A 155 -9.65 -1.94 -22.38
C HIS A 155 -10.84 -1.00 -22.40
N LEU A 156 -11.20 -0.43 -21.26
CA LEU A 156 -12.23 0.60 -21.18
C LEU A 156 -11.89 1.79 -22.09
N ALA A 157 -10.62 2.23 -22.09
CA ALA A 157 -10.19 3.31 -22.96
C ALA A 157 -10.23 2.92 -24.46
N ALA A 158 -9.84 1.69 -24.80
CA ALA A 158 -9.87 1.19 -26.18
C ALA A 158 -11.30 1.06 -26.71
N THR A 159 -12.26 0.67 -25.86
CA THR A 159 -13.68 0.48 -26.22
C THR A 159 -14.51 1.76 -26.23
N GLY A 160 -13.88 2.94 -26.04
CA GLY A 160 -14.51 4.24 -26.24
C GLY A 160 -14.89 4.99 -24.96
N VAL A 161 -14.54 4.49 -23.77
CA VAL A 161 -14.70 5.25 -22.53
C VAL A 161 -13.70 6.41 -22.54
N ARG A 162 -14.22 7.64 -22.54
CA ARG A 162 -13.39 8.86 -22.58
C ARG A 162 -12.76 9.12 -21.22
N LEU A 163 -11.48 8.75 -21.09
CA LEU A 163 -10.68 8.97 -19.90
C LEU A 163 -9.55 9.98 -20.21
N PRO A 164 -9.75 11.29 -20.01
CA PRO A 164 -8.72 12.28 -20.29
C PRO A 164 -7.52 12.13 -19.36
N VAL A 165 -6.33 12.52 -19.82
CA VAL A 165 -5.12 12.48 -18.99
C VAL A 165 -5.33 13.29 -17.71
N GLY A 166 -4.98 12.71 -16.57
CA GLY A 166 -5.21 13.26 -15.23
C GLY A 166 -6.50 12.80 -14.56
N SER A 167 -7.47 12.25 -15.29
CA SER A 167 -8.68 11.68 -14.68
C SER A 167 -8.35 10.46 -13.84
N SER A 168 -9.13 10.23 -12.79
CA SER A 168 -8.99 9.07 -11.92
C SER A 168 -10.23 8.19 -12.03
N ILE A 169 -10.06 6.87 -12.03
CA ILE A 169 -11.15 5.90 -12.05
C ILE A 169 -10.93 4.88 -10.94
N VAL A 170 -11.99 4.19 -10.57
CA VAL A 170 -11.92 3.05 -9.66
C VAL A 170 -12.26 1.79 -10.45
N VAL A 171 -11.42 0.76 -10.31
CA VAL A 171 -11.72 -0.60 -10.80
C VAL A 171 -11.95 -1.48 -9.58
N CYS A 172 -13.16 -2.04 -9.47
CA CYS A 172 -13.55 -2.99 -8.45
C CYS A 172 -13.60 -4.40 -9.06
N ASP A 173 -12.57 -5.20 -8.85
CA ASP A 173 -12.54 -6.60 -9.25
C ASP A 173 -13.14 -7.47 -8.14
N VAL A 174 -14.32 -8.03 -8.41
CA VAL A 174 -15.04 -8.93 -7.52
C VAL A 174 -15.00 -10.34 -8.13
N GLY A 175 -13.91 -11.03 -7.87
CA GLY A 175 -13.68 -12.44 -8.24
C GLY A 175 -13.90 -13.38 -7.07
N ALA A 176 -12.93 -14.27 -6.81
CA ALA A 176 -12.94 -15.16 -5.64
C ALA A 176 -12.88 -14.39 -4.31
N GLY A 177 -12.11 -13.29 -4.30
CA GLY A 177 -12.14 -12.22 -3.30
C GLY A 177 -12.48 -10.89 -3.99
N ALA A 178 -12.35 -9.78 -3.28
CA ALA A 178 -12.45 -8.45 -3.88
C ALA A 178 -11.11 -7.72 -3.84
N GLU A 179 -10.77 -7.06 -4.94
CA GLU A 179 -9.69 -6.10 -5.07
C GLU A 179 -10.29 -4.79 -5.59
N VAL A 180 -10.02 -3.67 -4.92
CA VAL A 180 -10.40 -2.35 -5.41
C VAL A 180 -9.13 -1.53 -5.63
N THR A 181 -9.00 -0.97 -6.82
CA THR A 181 -7.84 -0.19 -7.24
C THR A 181 -8.27 1.16 -7.81
N VAL A 182 -7.66 2.24 -7.33
CA VAL A 182 -7.81 3.59 -7.88
C VAL A 182 -6.68 3.84 -8.86
N LEU A 183 -7.03 4.17 -10.10
CA LEU A 183 -6.10 4.42 -11.19
C LEU A 183 -6.19 5.87 -11.65
N ARG A 184 -5.06 6.43 -12.10
CA ARG A 184 -5.01 7.73 -12.79
C ARG A 184 -4.52 7.57 -14.21
N ARG A 185 -5.22 8.19 -15.15
CA ARG A 185 -4.78 8.24 -16.55
C ARG A 185 -3.54 9.11 -16.69
N ARG A 186 -2.50 8.55 -17.30
CA ARG A 186 -1.26 9.22 -17.72
C ARG A 186 -1.20 9.30 -19.25
N PRO A 187 -0.29 10.09 -19.84
CA PRO A 187 -0.15 10.19 -21.29
C PRO A 187 0.09 8.83 -21.97
N THR A 188 0.80 7.93 -21.29
CA THR A 188 1.26 6.64 -21.85
C THR A 188 0.61 5.41 -21.19
N GLY A 189 -0.48 5.58 -20.44
CA GLY A 189 -1.21 4.46 -19.81
C GLY A 189 -1.88 4.86 -18.50
N PHE A 190 -1.96 3.93 -17.54
CA PHE A 190 -2.54 4.17 -16.21
C PHE A 190 -1.52 3.94 -15.09
N GLU A 191 -1.65 4.75 -14.03
CA GLU A 191 -0.87 4.62 -12.80
C GLU A 191 -1.78 4.20 -11.63
N VAL A 192 -1.35 3.23 -10.84
CA VAL A 192 -2.03 2.83 -9.61
C VAL A 192 -1.73 3.83 -8.48
N LEU A 193 -2.78 4.43 -7.92
CA LEU A 193 -2.67 5.34 -6.78
C LEU A 193 -2.83 4.61 -5.44
N ALA A 194 -3.81 3.71 -5.35
CA ALA A 194 -4.06 2.90 -4.17
C ALA A 194 -4.76 1.60 -4.57
N THR A 195 -4.45 0.52 -3.86
CA THR A 195 -5.08 -0.79 -3.99
C THR A 195 -5.37 -1.33 -2.60
N LEU A 196 -6.60 -1.76 -2.36
CA LEU A 196 -6.98 -2.55 -1.18
C LEU A 196 -7.67 -3.83 -1.65
N ALA A 197 -7.37 -4.94 -0.99
CA ALA A 197 -7.95 -6.23 -1.31
C ALA A 197 -8.44 -6.93 -0.04
N ASP A 198 -9.48 -7.74 -0.17
CA ASP A 198 -10.01 -8.59 0.87
C ASP A 198 -10.34 -9.98 0.29
N PRO A 199 -9.57 -11.02 0.65
CA PRO A 199 -9.77 -12.37 0.14
C PRO A 199 -11.07 -13.01 0.63
N THR A 200 -11.71 -12.44 1.66
CA THR A 200 -12.97 -12.93 2.22
C THR A 200 -14.20 -12.25 1.61
N ALA A 201 -14.01 -11.19 0.82
CA ALA A 201 -15.08 -10.40 0.24
C ALA A 201 -15.29 -10.72 -1.25
N GLY A 202 -15.59 -11.97 -1.59
CA GLY A 202 -15.85 -12.34 -2.99
C GLY A 202 -16.70 -13.59 -3.15
N GLY A 203 -16.73 -14.12 -4.37
CA GLY A 203 -17.56 -15.24 -4.78
C GLY A 203 -17.36 -16.49 -3.94
N THR A 204 -16.13 -16.77 -3.50
CA THR A 204 -15.84 -17.96 -2.68
C THR A 204 -16.58 -17.94 -1.35
N SER A 205 -16.74 -16.77 -0.72
CA SER A 205 -17.50 -16.65 0.52
C SER A 205 -19.01 -16.80 0.30
N VAL A 206 -19.50 -16.33 -0.85
CA VAL A 206 -20.90 -16.55 -1.25
C VAL A 206 -21.14 -18.04 -1.49
N ASP A 207 -20.25 -18.71 -2.22
CA ASP A 207 -20.30 -20.14 -2.50
C ASP A 207 -20.29 -20.95 -1.21
N SER A 208 -19.41 -20.63 -0.25
CA SER A 208 -19.38 -21.33 1.04
C SER A 208 -20.64 -21.10 1.87
N THR A 209 -21.19 -19.88 1.84
CA THR A 209 -22.42 -19.55 2.58
C THR A 209 -23.62 -20.28 1.98
N LEU A 210 -23.77 -20.25 0.65
CA LEU A 210 -24.83 -20.99 -0.05
C LEU A 210 -24.71 -22.49 0.17
N THR A 211 -23.49 -23.04 0.13
CA THR A 211 -23.24 -24.46 0.39
C THR A 211 -23.72 -24.83 1.80
N ALA A 212 -23.35 -24.04 2.82
CA ALA A 212 -23.79 -24.26 4.19
C ALA A 212 -25.33 -24.16 4.34
N THR A 213 -25.97 -23.20 3.65
CA THR A 213 -27.42 -23.07 3.66
C THR A 213 -28.12 -24.26 3.00
N LEU A 214 -27.66 -24.68 1.81
CA LEU A 214 -28.29 -25.77 1.04
C LEU A 214 -28.11 -27.14 1.68
N THR A 215 -27.02 -27.34 2.43
CA THR A 215 -26.74 -28.58 3.16
C THR A 215 -27.33 -28.60 4.57
N ASN A 216 -28.02 -27.53 4.99
CA ASN A 216 -28.48 -27.31 6.37
C ASN A 216 -27.33 -27.42 7.41
N GLY A 217 -26.13 -26.98 7.03
CA GLY A 217 -24.94 -27.01 7.89
C GLY A 217 -24.33 -28.40 8.14
N ARG A 218 -24.72 -29.42 7.36
CA ARG A 218 -24.10 -30.76 7.43
C ARG A 218 -22.68 -30.73 6.88
N ASP A 219 -21.77 -31.46 7.54
CA ASP A 219 -20.41 -31.65 7.04
C ASP A 219 -20.39 -32.69 5.92
N ILE A 220 -20.51 -32.20 4.70
CA ILE A 220 -20.44 -33.00 3.46
C ILE A 220 -19.12 -33.78 3.32
N SER A 221 -18.06 -33.38 4.04
CA SER A 221 -16.77 -34.08 4.03
C SER A 221 -16.83 -35.42 4.79
N ALA A 222 -17.75 -35.55 5.75
CA ALA A 222 -17.94 -36.76 6.54
C ALA A 222 -18.71 -37.85 5.79
N ASP A 223 -19.50 -37.46 4.78
CA ASP A 223 -20.40 -38.33 4.03
C ASP A 223 -19.74 -38.96 2.79
N GLY A 224 -18.41 -38.86 2.64
CA GLY A 224 -17.67 -39.42 1.50
C GLY A 224 -17.79 -38.63 0.19
N ILE A 225 -18.56 -37.53 0.21
CA ILE A 225 -18.69 -36.61 -0.92
C ILE A 225 -17.42 -35.75 -0.99
N ALA A 226 -16.88 -35.62 -2.19
CA ALA A 226 -15.76 -34.73 -2.41
C ALA A 226 -16.20 -33.28 -2.21
N PRO A 227 -15.63 -32.54 -1.24
CA PRO A 227 -16.08 -31.18 -0.93
C PRO A 227 -16.07 -30.21 -2.12
N TRP A 228 -15.23 -30.48 -3.14
CA TRP A 228 -15.17 -29.68 -4.35
C TRP A 228 -16.39 -29.87 -5.28
N ALA A 229 -16.99 -31.06 -5.34
CA ALA A 229 -18.10 -31.34 -6.26
C ALA A 229 -19.37 -30.59 -5.83
N ALA A 230 -19.65 -30.60 -4.51
CA ALA A 230 -20.73 -29.80 -3.95
C ALA A 230 -20.47 -28.30 -4.12
N ALA A 231 -19.23 -27.84 -3.87
CA ALA A 231 -18.86 -26.45 -4.06
C ALA A 231 -19.03 -25.99 -5.52
N GLU A 232 -18.73 -26.87 -6.49
CA GLU A 232 -18.97 -26.57 -7.89
C GLU A 232 -20.45 -26.49 -8.24
N SER A 233 -21.25 -27.48 -7.85
CA SER A 233 -22.70 -27.45 -8.09
C SER A 233 -23.33 -26.16 -7.55
N VAL A 234 -22.87 -25.72 -6.37
CA VAL A 234 -23.31 -24.46 -5.76
C VAL A 234 -22.79 -23.24 -6.52
N ARG A 235 -21.55 -23.25 -7.02
CA ARG A 235 -21.00 -22.17 -7.86
C ARG A 235 -21.81 -22.00 -9.15
N VAL A 236 -22.09 -23.10 -9.84
CA VAL A 236 -22.92 -23.11 -11.06
C VAL A 236 -24.33 -22.62 -10.74
N ALA A 237 -24.91 -23.05 -9.61
CA ALA A 237 -26.21 -22.58 -9.16
C ALA A 237 -26.22 -21.07 -8.86
N LYS A 238 -25.19 -20.54 -8.17
CA LYS A 238 -25.03 -19.10 -7.91
C LYS A 238 -25.02 -18.31 -9.22
N GLU A 239 -24.25 -18.75 -10.20
CA GLU A 239 -24.14 -18.08 -11.51
C GLU A 239 -25.48 -18.11 -12.26
N ALA A 240 -26.17 -19.25 -12.27
CA ALA A 240 -27.48 -19.36 -12.89
C ALA A 240 -28.54 -18.50 -12.16
N LEU A 241 -28.48 -18.38 -10.84
CA LEU A 241 -29.38 -17.53 -10.04
C LEU A 241 -29.23 -16.03 -10.33
N ILE A 242 -28.22 -15.61 -11.11
CA ILE A 242 -28.13 -14.23 -11.63
C ILE A 242 -29.22 -13.95 -12.66
N SER A 243 -29.54 -14.94 -13.49
CA SER A 243 -30.50 -14.82 -14.58
C SER A 243 -31.83 -15.50 -14.29
N TYR A 244 -31.85 -16.48 -13.39
CA TYR A 244 -33.03 -17.30 -13.08
C TYR A 244 -33.51 -17.10 -11.63
N PRO A 245 -34.82 -17.11 -11.37
CA PRO A 245 -35.36 -16.92 -10.03
C PRO A 245 -35.08 -18.09 -9.08
N ALA A 246 -34.95 -19.31 -9.63
CA ALA A 246 -34.63 -20.53 -8.90
C ALA A 246 -33.95 -21.55 -9.81
N VAL A 247 -33.11 -22.40 -9.22
CA VAL A 247 -32.38 -23.47 -9.90
C VAL A 247 -32.32 -24.71 -9.02
N THR A 248 -32.29 -25.88 -9.66
CA THR A 248 -32.11 -27.15 -8.96
C THR A 248 -30.62 -27.44 -8.81
N VAL A 249 -30.16 -27.66 -7.59
CA VAL A 249 -28.76 -27.94 -7.26
C VAL A 249 -28.61 -29.43 -6.97
N PRO A 250 -27.88 -30.19 -7.81
CA PRO A 250 -27.57 -31.57 -7.51
C PRO A 250 -26.53 -31.62 -6.39
N LEU A 251 -26.90 -32.26 -5.28
CA LEU A 251 -26.01 -32.60 -4.18
C LEU A 251 -25.88 -34.12 -4.17
N ALA A 252 -24.66 -34.64 -4.10
CA ALA A 252 -24.43 -36.08 -4.03
C ALA A 252 -25.15 -36.67 -2.80
N ASP A 253 -25.67 -37.88 -2.95
CA ASP A 253 -26.37 -38.67 -1.91
C ASP A 253 -27.57 -37.96 -1.24
N GLN A 254 -28.13 -36.93 -1.87
CA GLN A 254 -29.31 -36.21 -1.41
C GLN A 254 -30.27 -35.92 -2.57
N PRO A 255 -31.59 -35.80 -2.30
CA PRO A 255 -32.52 -35.28 -3.30
C PRO A 255 -32.07 -33.87 -3.72
N PRO A 256 -32.17 -33.52 -5.02
CA PRO A 256 -31.80 -32.20 -5.50
C PRO A 256 -32.52 -31.09 -4.74
N VAL A 257 -31.78 -30.06 -4.35
CA VAL A 257 -32.30 -28.94 -3.54
C VAL A 257 -32.58 -27.75 -4.46
N ILE A 258 -33.69 -27.05 -4.24
CA ILE A 258 -34.00 -25.81 -4.98
C ILE A 258 -33.32 -24.63 -4.30
N ALA A 259 -32.36 -24.00 -4.98
CA ALA A 259 -31.81 -22.71 -4.59
C ALA A 259 -32.61 -21.60 -5.28
N ASN A 260 -32.85 -20.48 -4.59
CA ASN A 260 -33.60 -19.34 -5.14
C ASN A 260 -32.85 -18.01 -4.98
N ARG A 261 -33.34 -16.97 -5.66
CA ARG A 261 -32.73 -15.63 -5.64
C ARG A 261 -32.61 -15.04 -4.23
N ALA A 262 -33.58 -15.28 -3.35
CA ALA A 262 -33.54 -14.77 -1.98
C ALA A 262 -32.37 -15.37 -1.17
N MET A 263 -32.09 -16.67 -1.36
CA MET A 263 -30.94 -17.32 -0.75
C MET A 263 -29.62 -16.71 -1.23
N LEU A 264 -29.52 -16.41 -2.53
CA LEU A 264 -28.34 -15.72 -3.08
C LEU A 264 -28.21 -14.29 -2.53
N ASP A 265 -29.29 -13.52 -2.48
CA ASP A 265 -29.30 -12.17 -1.90
C ASP A 265 -28.81 -12.18 -0.44
N ASP A 266 -29.25 -13.15 0.36
CA ASP A 266 -28.85 -13.30 1.75
C ASP A 266 -27.37 -13.69 1.89
N ALA A 267 -26.90 -14.64 1.09
CA ALA A 267 -25.51 -15.07 1.07
C ALA A 267 -24.56 -13.97 0.54
N ALA A 268 -25.00 -13.16 -0.43
CA ALA A 268 -24.20 -12.09 -1.02
C ALA A 268 -24.13 -10.83 -0.13
N ARG A 269 -25.11 -10.61 0.76
CA ARG A 269 -25.25 -9.38 1.54
C ARG A 269 -23.98 -8.96 2.32
N PRO A 270 -23.27 -9.86 3.03
CA PRO A 270 -22.05 -9.47 3.75
C PRO A 270 -20.92 -9.08 2.79
N VAL A 271 -20.78 -9.81 1.69
CA VAL A 271 -19.77 -9.56 0.65
C VAL A 271 -20.01 -8.22 -0.03
N VAL A 272 -21.24 -7.97 -0.47
CA VAL A 272 -21.64 -6.71 -1.13
C VAL A 272 -21.35 -5.49 -0.27
N ARG A 273 -21.74 -5.52 1.01
CA ARG A 273 -21.43 -4.44 1.97
C ARG A 273 -19.93 -4.22 2.10
N ARG A 274 -19.17 -5.30 2.22
CA ARG A 274 -17.72 -5.23 2.37
C ARG A 274 -17.04 -4.65 1.13
N VAL A 275 -17.51 -4.98 -0.08
CA VAL A 275 -16.99 -4.40 -1.33
C VAL A 275 -17.28 -2.89 -1.39
N ALA A 276 -18.48 -2.45 -1.00
CA ALA A 276 -18.81 -1.03 -0.94
C ALA A 276 -17.90 -0.28 0.06
N ASP A 277 -17.68 -0.84 1.26
CA ASP A 277 -16.76 -0.30 2.25
C ASP A 277 -15.31 -0.22 1.73
N LEU A 278 -14.83 -1.29 1.09
CA LEU A 278 -13.49 -1.33 0.48
C LEU A 278 -13.35 -0.27 -0.61
N THR A 279 -14.41 -0.03 -1.39
CA THR A 279 -14.40 0.99 -2.44
C THR A 279 -14.18 2.37 -1.85
N GLN A 280 -14.96 2.75 -0.82
CA GLN A 280 -14.80 4.04 -0.14
C GLN A 280 -13.42 4.16 0.54
N GLN A 281 -12.96 3.11 1.20
CA GLN A 281 -11.64 3.09 1.86
C GLN A 281 -10.49 3.26 0.86
N THR A 282 -10.59 2.66 -0.32
CA THR A 282 -9.55 2.75 -1.35
C THR A 282 -9.51 4.15 -1.96
N ILE A 283 -10.66 4.77 -2.22
CA ILE A 283 -10.76 6.17 -2.67
C ILE A 283 -10.10 7.10 -1.65
N ALA A 284 -10.40 6.92 -0.36
CA ALA A 284 -9.77 7.70 0.71
C ALA A 284 -8.26 7.45 0.81
N ALA A 285 -7.80 6.21 0.62
CA ALA A 285 -6.38 5.85 0.62
C ALA A 285 -5.61 6.47 -0.57
N ALA A 286 -6.29 6.73 -1.69
CA ALA A 286 -5.75 7.47 -2.82
C ALA A 286 -5.71 9.00 -2.62
N GLU A 287 -6.17 9.50 -1.46
CA GLU A 287 -6.28 10.92 -1.12
C GLU A 287 -7.16 11.70 -2.14
N LEU A 288 -8.23 11.08 -2.64
CA LEU A 288 -9.19 11.67 -3.58
C LEU A 288 -10.58 11.84 -2.97
N ALA A 289 -11.32 12.85 -3.44
CA ALA A 289 -12.76 12.94 -3.22
C ALA A 289 -13.50 12.14 -4.29
N THR A 290 -14.73 11.73 -4.00
CA THR A 290 -15.57 11.04 -5.00
C THR A 290 -15.84 11.91 -6.22
N SER A 291 -15.94 13.24 -6.04
CA SER A 291 -16.06 14.22 -7.14
C SER A 291 -14.87 14.24 -8.12
N ASP A 292 -13.71 13.73 -7.73
CA ASP A 292 -12.51 13.69 -8.57
C ASP A 292 -12.46 12.45 -9.49
N LEU A 293 -13.42 11.53 -9.32
CA LEU A 293 -13.50 10.28 -10.06
C LEU A 293 -14.33 10.45 -11.33
N ALA A 294 -13.80 9.98 -12.45
CA ALA A 294 -14.52 9.90 -13.71
C ALA A 294 -15.53 8.72 -13.73
N GLY A 295 -15.36 7.72 -12.87
CA GLY A 295 -16.28 6.59 -12.76
C GLY A 295 -15.73 5.45 -11.90
N ILE A 296 -16.64 4.55 -11.53
CA ILE A 296 -16.35 3.28 -10.86
C ILE A 296 -16.75 2.16 -11.81
N TYR A 297 -15.85 1.20 -12.06
CA TYR A 297 -16.06 0.10 -12.98
C TYR A 297 -15.91 -1.22 -12.24
N CYS A 298 -16.95 -2.05 -12.25
CA CYS A 298 -16.93 -3.36 -11.60
C CYS A 298 -16.65 -4.47 -12.61
N VAL A 299 -15.67 -5.31 -12.29
CA VAL A 299 -15.20 -6.46 -13.09
C VAL A 299 -15.09 -7.71 -12.20
N GLY A 300 -14.74 -8.85 -12.78
CA GLY A 300 -14.67 -10.14 -12.08
C GLY A 300 -15.97 -10.95 -12.15
N GLY A 301 -15.84 -12.28 -12.01
CA GLY A 301 -16.96 -13.23 -12.18
C GLY A 301 -18.10 -13.08 -11.16
N SER A 302 -17.88 -12.39 -10.05
CA SER A 302 -18.89 -12.08 -9.03
C SER A 302 -19.28 -10.59 -8.99
N ALA A 303 -18.97 -9.84 -10.05
CA ALA A 303 -19.42 -8.45 -10.18
C ALA A 303 -20.95 -8.35 -10.24
N HIS A 304 -21.64 -9.29 -10.86
CA HIS A 304 -23.10 -9.29 -11.01
C HIS A 304 -23.87 -9.79 -9.78
N LEU A 305 -23.23 -9.82 -8.61
CA LEU A 305 -23.93 -10.14 -7.37
C LEU A 305 -25.07 -9.14 -7.12
N PRO A 306 -26.24 -9.61 -6.66
CA PRO A 306 -27.39 -8.74 -6.41
C PRO A 306 -27.05 -7.58 -5.47
N ARG A 307 -27.55 -6.39 -5.80
CA ARG A 307 -27.43 -5.15 -5.02
C ARG A 307 -26.01 -4.61 -4.88
N LEU A 308 -25.02 -5.16 -5.58
CA LEU A 308 -23.65 -4.63 -5.53
C LEU A 308 -23.58 -3.19 -6.02
N ASP A 309 -24.22 -2.91 -7.15
CA ASP A 309 -24.31 -1.59 -7.75
C ASP A 309 -24.93 -0.55 -6.81
N SER A 310 -26.05 -0.91 -6.19
CA SER A 310 -26.81 -0.07 -5.27
C SER A 310 -26.01 0.20 -4.00
N ALA A 311 -25.35 -0.82 -3.43
CA ALA A 311 -24.53 -0.66 -2.24
C ALA A 311 -23.32 0.25 -2.47
N ILE A 312 -22.63 0.09 -3.62
CA ILE A 312 -21.52 0.99 -3.99
C ILE A 312 -22.04 2.42 -4.21
N ALA A 313 -23.18 2.58 -4.88
CA ALA A 313 -23.78 3.89 -5.12
C ALA A 313 -24.21 4.58 -3.81
N GLU A 314 -24.83 3.86 -2.88
CA GLU A 314 -25.21 4.36 -1.56
C GLU A 314 -23.98 4.82 -0.75
N GLN A 315 -22.87 4.06 -0.82
CA GLN A 315 -21.67 4.34 -0.03
C GLN A 315 -20.79 5.45 -0.63
N THR A 316 -20.72 5.54 -1.97
CA THR A 316 -19.79 6.44 -2.68
C THR A 316 -20.47 7.64 -3.34
N GLY A 317 -21.79 7.59 -3.54
CA GLY A 317 -22.55 8.57 -4.32
C GLY A 317 -22.38 8.44 -5.84
N ILE A 318 -21.66 7.42 -6.32
CA ILE A 318 -21.41 7.19 -7.76
C ILE A 318 -21.97 5.82 -8.13
N THR A 319 -22.85 5.79 -9.13
CA THR A 319 -23.35 4.53 -9.69
C THR A 319 -22.22 3.83 -10.44
N PRO A 320 -21.81 2.61 -10.03
CA PRO A 320 -20.77 1.88 -10.73
C PRO A 320 -21.29 1.35 -12.08
N THR A 321 -20.39 1.27 -13.06
CA THR A 321 -20.64 0.63 -14.34
C THR A 321 -20.25 -0.85 -14.24
N MET A 322 -21.22 -1.73 -14.49
CA MET A 322 -20.99 -3.17 -14.59
C MET A 322 -20.49 -3.49 -15.99
N VAL A 323 -19.28 -4.05 -16.08
CA VAL A 323 -18.69 -4.42 -17.37
C VAL A 323 -19.41 -5.65 -17.94
N THR A 324 -19.72 -5.64 -19.24
CA THR A 324 -20.58 -6.63 -19.91
C THR A 324 -19.95 -8.04 -19.97
N GLU A 325 -18.63 -8.13 -20.14
CA GLU A 325 -17.87 -9.39 -20.15
C GLU A 325 -16.74 -9.35 -19.10
N PRO A 326 -17.08 -9.37 -17.81
CA PRO A 326 -16.16 -9.01 -16.74
C PRO A 326 -14.99 -10.00 -16.58
N GLN A 327 -15.09 -11.20 -17.17
CA GLN A 327 -14.07 -12.25 -17.15
C GLN A 327 -13.08 -12.15 -18.33
N LEU A 328 -13.46 -11.48 -19.42
CA LEU A 328 -12.63 -11.39 -20.64
C LEU A 328 -11.87 -10.06 -20.72
N VAL A 329 -12.41 -9.00 -20.10
CA VAL A 329 -11.88 -7.63 -20.17
C VAL A 329 -10.41 -7.52 -19.76
N ALA A 330 -9.99 -8.24 -18.71
CA ALA A 330 -8.59 -8.23 -18.29
C ALA A 330 -7.66 -8.84 -19.36
N ALA A 331 -8.08 -9.92 -20.02
CA ALA A 331 -7.29 -10.56 -21.07
C ALA A 331 -7.20 -9.68 -22.34
N PHE A 332 -8.31 -9.07 -22.77
CA PHE A 332 -8.31 -8.11 -23.88
C PHE A 332 -7.46 -6.88 -23.57
N GLY A 333 -7.67 -6.28 -22.39
CA GLY A 333 -6.90 -5.13 -21.94
C GLY A 333 -5.40 -5.38 -21.82
N ALA A 334 -5.02 -6.58 -21.39
CA ALA A 334 -3.62 -7.00 -21.41
C ALA A 334 -3.08 -7.09 -22.84
N ALA A 335 -3.88 -7.50 -23.82
CA ALA A 335 -3.47 -7.52 -25.23
C ALA A 335 -3.27 -6.10 -25.78
N GLU A 336 -4.02 -5.12 -25.30
CA GLU A 336 -3.97 -3.72 -25.74
C GLU A 336 -2.88 -2.91 -25.03
N ALA A 337 -2.52 -3.28 -23.78
CA ALA A 337 -1.59 -2.54 -22.93
C ALA A 337 -0.23 -2.26 -23.59
N GLY A 338 0.14 -1.00 -23.81
CA GLY A 338 1.44 -0.65 -24.42
C GLY A 338 1.57 -0.99 -25.91
N SER A 339 0.46 -1.06 -26.64
CA SER A 339 0.42 -0.99 -28.12
C SER A 339 0.73 0.41 -28.67
N ALA A 340 0.77 1.43 -27.81
CA ALA A 340 1.24 2.77 -28.16
C ALA A 340 2.76 2.78 -28.41
N ASN A 341 3.14 2.84 -29.68
CA ASN A 341 4.45 3.15 -30.28
C ASN A 341 5.72 2.93 -29.40
N PRO A 342 6.65 2.03 -29.77
CA PRO A 342 7.96 1.87 -29.12
C PRO A 342 8.94 3.05 -29.39
N GLY A 343 8.44 4.19 -29.85
CA GLY A 343 9.21 5.34 -30.34
C GLY A 343 9.65 6.36 -29.29
N THR A 344 9.48 6.09 -28.00
CA THR A 344 10.14 6.86 -26.95
C THR A 344 10.42 5.93 -25.79
N ALA A 345 11.67 5.49 -25.66
CA ALA A 345 12.21 5.10 -24.36
C ALA A 345 12.18 6.36 -23.48
N ALA A 346 11.00 6.69 -22.96
CA ALA A 346 10.81 7.82 -22.07
C ALA A 346 11.37 7.42 -20.71
N ALA A 347 12.18 8.33 -20.17
CA ALA A 347 12.91 8.24 -18.94
C ALA A 347 12.16 7.49 -17.85
N VAL A 348 12.90 6.70 -17.08
CA VAL A 348 12.48 6.27 -15.75
C VAL A 348 12.20 7.54 -14.96
N ASP A 349 10.95 7.97 -14.96
CA ASP A 349 10.49 9.08 -14.14
C ASP A 349 10.66 8.60 -12.70
N VAL A 350 11.65 9.18 -12.02
CA VAL A 350 11.87 8.94 -10.60
C VAL A 350 10.55 9.30 -9.92
N PRO A 351 9.91 8.39 -9.16
CA PRO A 351 8.62 8.66 -8.56
C PRO A 351 8.70 9.96 -7.77
N VAL A 352 8.03 11.01 -8.26
CA VAL A 352 7.94 12.26 -7.53
C VAL A 352 7.21 11.90 -6.23
N PRO A 353 7.81 12.11 -5.05
CA PRO A 353 7.13 11.82 -3.81
C PRO A 353 5.79 12.59 -3.81
N PRO A 354 4.68 11.99 -3.37
CA PRO A 354 3.43 12.74 -3.21
C PRO A 354 3.74 14.01 -2.42
N VAL A 355 3.13 15.15 -2.79
CA VAL A 355 3.46 16.50 -2.26
C VAL A 355 3.60 16.49 -0.73
N ARG A 356 2.73 15.75 -0.06
CA ARG A 356 2.75 15.53 1.39
C ARG A 356 4.06 14.93 1.93
N ARG A 357 4.68 14.02 1.21
CA ARG A 357 5.96 13.38 1.55
C ARG A 357 7.14 14.32 1.30
N ALA A 358 7.10 15.10 0.22
CA ALA A 358 8.08 16.15 -0.01
C ALA A 358 8.05 17.19 1.11
N ILE A 359 6.85 17.63 1.53
CA ILE A 359 6.65 18.53 2.69
C ILE A 359 7.21 17.90 3.98
N GLY A 360 6.96 16.61 4.22
CA GLY A 360 7.45 15.90 5.41
C GLY A 360 8.98 15.83 5.54
N ILE A 361 9.71 15.92 4.42
CA ILE A 361 11.18 15.97 4.38
C ILE A 361 11.67 17.43 4.42
N ALA A 362 11.05 18.30 3.62
CA ALA A 362 11.48 19.68 3.44
C ALA A 362 11.31 20.53 4.71
N VAL A 363 10.17 20.42 5.41
CA VAL A 363 9.89 21.23 6.61
C VAL A 363 10.96 21.08 7.70
N PRO A 364 11.28 19.87 8.20
CA PRO A 364 12.36 19.72 9.19
C PRO A 364 13.73 20.12 8.62
N GLY A 365 14.00 19.88 7.34
CA GLY A 365 15.26 20.28 6.71
C GLY A 365 15.48 21.80 6.71
N PHE A 366 14.49 22.56 6.21
CA PHE A 366 14.54 24.02 6.21
C PHE A 366 14.53 24.61 7.61
N ALA A 367 13.73 24.06 8.52
CA ALA A 367 13.73 24.48 9.93
C ALA A 367 15.11 24.29 10.59
N SER A 368 15.77 23.15 10.31
CA SER A 368 17.12 22.87 10.78
C SER A 368 18.12 23.92 10.28
N LEU A 369 18.14 24.18 8.96
CA LEU A 369 19.04 25.14 8.33
C LEU A 369 18.80 26.58 8.81
N ALA A 370 17.54 26.97 8.96
CA ALA A 370 17.18 28.30 9.46
C ALA A 370 17.67 28.51 10.90
N LEU A 371 17.49 27.52 11.78
CA LEU A 371 17.93 27.63 13.17
C LEU A 371 19.45 27.66 13.31
N ILE A 372 20.20 26.80 12.60
CA ILE A 372 21.67 26.82 12.67
C ILE A 372 22.22 28.15 12.14
N TRP A 373 21.67 28.65 11.03
CA TRP A 373 22.01 29.96 10.49
C TRP A 373 21.77 31.06 11.53
N GLN A 374 20.58 31.09 12.12
CA GLN A 374 20.23 32.09 13.13
C GLN A 374 21.15 32.02 14.36
N CYS A 375 21.48 30.82 14.85
CA CYS A 375 22.37 30.64 16.00
C CYS A 375 23.78 31.21 15.75
N ILE A 376 24.31 31.05 14.54
CA ILE A 376 25.65 31.54 14.19
C ILE A 376 25.65 33.06 14.02
N VAL A 377 24.65 33.62 13.32
CA VAL A 377 24.60 35.06 12.99
C VAL A 377 24.28 35.92 14.22
N THR A 378 23.46 35.41 15.14
CA THR A 378 23.00 36.19 16.31
C THR A 378 23.84 35.99 17.56
N ALA A 379 24.93 35.22 17.50
CA ALA A 379 25.79 35.01 18.66
C ALA A 379 26.60 36.28 19.00
N GLU A 380 26.55 36.70 20.25
CA GLU A 380 27.29 37.87 20.71
C GLU A 380 28.73 37.48 21.09
N ARG A 381 29.71 38.23 20.56
CA ARG A 381 31.14 38.03 20.82
C ARG A 381 31.62 39.12 21.79
N ASN A 382 31.86 38.75 23.05
CA ASN A 382 32.31 39.71 24.06
C ASN A 382 33.85 39.67 24.18
N SER A 383 34.52 40.75 23.78
CA SER A 383 35.99 40.84 23.76
C SER A 383 36.59 42.20 24.15
N VAL A 384 35.78 43.16 24.61
CA VAL A 384 36.24 44.56 24.63
C VAL A 384 37.13 44.90 25.83
N LEU A 385 37.04 44.21 26.98
CA LEU A 385 37.81 44.56 28.20
C LEU A 385 38.26 43.39 29.09
N SER A 386 37.89 42.14 28.78
CA SER A 386 38.20 40.96 29.62
C SER A 386 39.25 40.05 28.97
N PRO A 387 40.24 39.51 29.72
CA PRO A 387 41.26 38.60 29.18
C PRO A 387 40.71 37.22 28.75
N HIS A 388 39.42 36.95 28.97
CA HIS A 388 38.75 35.71 28.58
C HIS A 388 37.76 36.00 27.45
N TYR A 389 38.01 35.42 26.27
CA TYR A 389 37.08 35.45 25.14
C TYR A 389 35.94 34.46 25.40
N TRP A 390 34.68 34.93 25.48
CA TRP A 390 33.50 34.08 25.52
C TRP A 390 32.44 34.52 24.51
N VAL A 391 31.61 33.56 24.09
CA VAL A 391 30.54 33.76 23.10
C VAL A 391 29.22 33.37 23.74
N ASP A 392 28.28 34.31 23.75
CA ASP A 392 26.91 34.06 24.19
C ASP A 392 26.15 33.39 23.04
N PHE A 393 26.12 32.06 23.08
CA PHE A 393 25.61 31.20 22.03
C PHE A 393 24.29 30.54 22.42
N ASN A 394 23.33 30.46 21.48
CA ASN A 394 22.07 29.76 21.71
C ASN A 394 22.24 28.24 21.59
N TRP A 395 22.62 27.62 22.70
CA TRP A 395 22.76 26.17 22.81
C TRP A 395 21.45 25.42 22.49
N GLY A 396 20.30 25.99 22.85
CA GLY A 396 19.00 25.39 22.58
C GLY A 396 18.63 25.36 21.09
N GLY A 397 18.98 26.42 20.37
CA GLY A 397 18.79 26.49 18.91
C GLY A 397 19.66 25.48 18.16
N LEU A 398 20.92 25.28 18.59
CA LEU A 398 21.80 24.24 18.03
C LEU A 398 21.23 22.83 18.28
N ALA A 399 20.77 22.56 19.49
CA ALA A 399 20.14 21.28 19.84
C ALA A 399 18.91 20.98 18.97
N MET A 400 18.02 21.96 18.79
CA MET A 400 16.84 21.80 17.93
C MET A 400 17.20 21.66 16.45
N ALA A 401 18.20 22.41 15.97
CA ALA A 401 18.69 22.28 14.60
C ALA A 401 19.20 20.85 14.32
N ALA A 402 19.93 20.25 15.26
CA ALA A 402 20.40 18.87 15.17
C ALA A 402 19.24 17.85 15.18
N VAL A 403 18.26 18.02 16.07
CA VAL A 403 17.05 17.17 16.11
C VAL A 403 16.29 17.24 14.79
N PHE A 404 16.07 18.43 14.24
CA PHE A 404 15.39 18.61 12.97
C PHE A 404 16.17 18.02 11.79
N ALA A 405 17.50 18.13 11.78
CA ALA A 405 18.34 17.49 10.76
C ALA A 405 18.16 15.96 10.78
N LEU A 406 18.17 15.34 11.96
CA LEU A 406 17.93 13.91 12.11
C LEU A 406 16.52 13.52 11.63
N LEU A 407 15.49 14.28 12.02
CA LEU A 407 14.11 14.01 11.59
C LEU A 407 13.93 14.15 10.08
N ALA A 408 14.58 15.12 9.44
CA ALA A 408 14.57 15.26 7.98
C ALA A 408 15.20 14.05 7.28
N CYS A 409 16.35 13.58 7.79
CA CYS A 409 17.01 12.38 7.27
C CYS A 409 16.12 11.15 7.44
N LEU A 410 15.48 10.98 8.61
CA LEU A 410 14.59 9.86 8.90
C LEU A 410 13.33 9.86 8.02
N ALA A 411 12.75 11.03 7.76
CA ALA A 411 11.64 11.18 6.81
C ALA A 411 12.03 10.76 5.38
N ALA A 412 13.29 11.00 4.99
CA ALA A 412 13.87 10.56 3.73
C ALA A 412 14.36 9.09 3.74
N GLY A 413 14.40 8.41 4.89
CA GLY A 413 15.05 7.11 5.07
C GLY A 413 14.52 6.03 4.12
N THR A 414 13.22 6.01 3.83
CA THR A 414 12.64 5.05 2.88
C THR A 414 13.07 5.29 1.43
N VAL A 415 13.38 6.53 1.05
CA VAL A 415 13.94 6.89 -0.27
C VAL A 415 15.43 6.56 -0.33
N LEU A 416 16.18 6.86 0.73
CA LEU A 416 17.58 6.45 0.87
C LEU A 416 17.71 4.92 0.74
N GLY A 417 16.85 4.18 1.42
CA GLY A 417 16.80 2.72 1.39
C GLY A 417 16.54 2.15 -0.01
N SER A 418 15.61 2.72 -0.76
CA SER A 418 15.33 2.28 -2.13
C SER A 418 16.50 2.58 -3.08
N LEU A 419 17.14 3.75 -2.95
CA LEU A 419 18.30 4.14 -3.74
C LEU A 419 19.53 3.26 -3.45
N ILE A 420 19.80 2.97 -2.18
CA ILE A 420 20.93 2.12 -1.76
C ILE A 420 20.70 0.68 -2.23
N ALA A 421 19.48 0.15 -2.07
CA ALA A 421 19.16 -1.20 -2.51
C ALA A 421 19.21 -1.36 -4.03
N ALA A 422 18.88 -0.32 -4.80
CA ALA A 422 18.99 -0.33 -6.26
C ALA A 422 20.45 -0.51 -6.73
N ARG A 423 21.43 -0.11 -5.93
CA ARG A 423 22.87 -0.19 -6.25
C ARG A 423 23.59 -1.35 -5.55
N SER A 424 22.92 -2.11 -4.68
CA SER A 424 23.55 -3.14 -3.87
C SER A 424 23.57 -4.52 -4.57
N PRO A 425 24.71 -5.24 -4.54
CA PRO A 425 24.83 -6.58 -5.14
C PRO A 425 24.27 -7.72 -4.25
N THR A 426 24.05 -7.50 -2.96
CA THR A 426 23.57 -8.49 -1.98
C THR A 426 22.04 -8.65 -2.02
N GLN A 427 21.56 -9.91 -2.05
CA GLN A 427 20.14 -10.23 -2.20
C GLN A 427 19.29 -9.86 -0.97
N ASP A 428 19.83 -9.97 0.25
CA ASP A 428 19.10 -9.68 1.50
C ASP A 428 18.65 -8.21 1.63
N ILE A 429 19.45 -7.30 1.06
CA ILE A 429 19.19 -5.85 1.02
C ILE A 429 18.02 -5.52 0.07
N ARG A 430 17.69 -6.40 -0.88
CA ARG A 430 16.62 -6.18 -1.85
C ARG A 430 15.22 -6.54 -1.35
N THR A 431 15.12 -7.21 -0.20
CA THR A 431 13.84 -7.43 0.49
C THR A 431 13.25 -6.09 0.95
N GLU A 432 11.92 -5.99 1.10
CA GLU A 432 11.31 -4.72 1.58
C GLU A 432 11.78 -4.34 2.98
N GLY A 433 11.90 -5.31 3.89
CA GLY A 433 12.45 -5.10 5.23
C GLY A 433 13.92 -4.65 5.20
N GLY A 434 14.72 -5.24 4.30
CA GLY A 434 16.12 -4.86 4.09
C GLY A 434 16.28 -3.43 3.56
N LYS A 435 15.50 -3.05 2.54
CA LYS A 435 15.45 -1.68 1.99
C LYS A 435 15.16 -0.65 3.07
N VAL A 436 14.12 -0.90 3.87
CA VAL A 436 13.70 0.04 4.92
C VAL A 436 14.73 0.09 6.03
N SER A 437 15.25 -1.05 6.48
CA SER A 437 16.26 -1.10 7.54
C SER A 437 17.52 -0.32 7.18
N ILE A 438 18.07 -0.56 6.00
CA ILE A 438 19.25 0.16 5.50
C ILE A 438 18.95 1.65 5.30
N GLY A 439 17.75 1.97 4.82
CA GLY A 439 17.29 3.33 4.69
C GLY A 439 17.26 4.09 6.03
N ILE A 440 16.75 3.44 7.09
CA ILE A 440 16.72 4.02 8.44
C ILE A 440 18.14 4.15 9.02
N LEU A 441 18.99 3.13 8.89
CA LEU A 441 20.37 3.18 9.38
C LEU A 441 21.19 4.27 8.67
N ALA A 442 21.05 4.37 7.35
CA ALA A 442 21.68 5.43 6.56
C ALA A 442 21.18 6.82 7.00
N ALA A 443 19.88 6.97 7.25
CA ALA A 443 19.30 8.21 7.74
C ALA A 443 19.81 8.60 9.14
N VAL A 444 19.93 7.64 10.07
CA VAL A 444 20.50 7.89 11.41
C VAL A 444 21.95 8.34 11.29
N SER A 445 22.75 7.63 10.49
CA SER A 445 24.15 7.98 10.26
C SER A 445 24.30 9.36 9.62
N LEU A 446 23.51 9.67 8.60
CA LEU A 446 23.55 10.95 7.90
C LEU A 446 23.11 12.09 8.82
N GLY A 447 22.03 11.92 9.58
CA GLY A 447 21.55 12.90 10.54
C GLY A 447 22.57 13.20 11.65
N ALA A 448 23.21 12.16 12.19
CA ALA A 448 24.27 12.31 13.18
C ALA A 448 25.52 13.02 12.60
N ALA A 449 25.88 12.72 11.35
CA ALA A 449 26.97 13.40 10.65
C ALA A 449 26.68 14.89 10.44
N ILE A 450 25.46 15.25 10.03
CA ILE A 450 25.04 16.65 9.88
C ILE A 450 25.06 17.37 11.23
N ALA A 451 24.57 16.75 12.30
CA ALA A 451 24.63 17.31 13.65
C ALA A 451 26.08 17.55 14.12
N GLY A 452 26.98 16.59 13.87
CA GLY A 452 28.42 16.74 14.13
C GLY A 452 29.03 17.87 13.30
N LEU A 453 28.65 17.98 12.03
CA LEU A 453 29.12 19.05 11.15
C LEU A 453 28.67 20.43 11.66
N TYR A 454 27.42 20.58 12.12
CA TYR A 454 26.96 21.82 12.75
C TYR A 454 27.82 22.21 13.95
N ALA A 455 28.19 21.24 14.80
CA ALA A 455 29.08 21.49 15.93
C ALA A 455 30.48 21.94 15.49
N VAL A 456 31.07 21.27 14.50
CA VAL A 456 32.41 21.59 13.97
C VAL A 456 32.42 22.97 13.30
N VAL A 457 31.46 23.24 12.41
CA VAL A 457 31.36 24.52 11.70
C VAL A 457 31.20 25.68 12.69
N THR A 458 30.35 25.51 13.70
CA THR A 458 30.13 26.53 14.73
C THR A 458 31.40 26.75 15.57
N SER A 459 32.06 25.66 16.00
CA SER A 459 33.32 25.70 16.74
C SER A 459 34.42 26.43 15.96
N GLN A 460 34.57 26.16 14.66
CA GLN A 460 35.54 26.83 13.79
C GLN A 460 35.19 28.31 13.59
N TYR A 461 33.91 28.63 13.40
CA TYR A 461 33.46 30.01 13.19
C TYR A 461 33.77 30.94 14.38
N PHE A 462 33.69 30.41 15.61
CA PHE A 462 34.00 31.15 16.84
C PHE A 462 35.42 30.90 17.37
N ASN A 463 36.21 30.02 16.73
CA ASN A 463 37.52 29.59 17.20
C ASN A 463 37.50 29.08 18.66
N LEU A 464 36.49 28.28 19.00
CA LEU A 464 36.25 27.72 20.34
C LEU A 464 36.39 26.19 20.34
N ALA A 465 36.65 25.60 21.50
CA ALA A 465 36.75 24.15 21.64
C ALA A 465 35.46 23.44 21.21
N VAL A 466 35.58 22.44 20.33
CA VAL A 466 34.44 21.71 19.75
C VAL A 466 33.61 20.92 20.76
N GLY A 467 34.19 20.55 21.91
CA GLY A 467 33.60 19.61 22.87
C GLY A 467 32.20 20.02 23.35
N SER A 468 31.99 21.30 23.69
CA SER A 468 30.69 21.80 24.13
C SER A 468 29.64 21.78 23.01
N PHE A 469 30.04 22.18 21.79
CA PHE A 469 29.18 22.14 20.61
C PHE A 469 28.77 20.71 20.27
N LEU A 470 29.71 19.76 20.36
CA LEU A 470 29.45 18.36 20.06
C LEU A 470 28.47 17.76 21.08
N ARG A 471 28.60 18.09 22.37
CA ARG A 471 27.67 17.65 23.41
C ARG A 471 26.25 18.15 23.13
N TRP A 472 26.10 19.44 22.85
CA TRP A 472 24.78 20.04 22.60
C TRP A 472 24.15 19.63 21.26
N ALA A 473 24.96 19.29 20.26
CA ALA A 473 24.45 18.77 18.99
C ALA A 473 24.08 17.28 19.06
N LEU A 474 24.86 16.44 19.76
CA LEU A 474 24.69 14.98 19.72
C LEU A 474 23.79 14.44 20.83
N TRP A 475 23.87 14.92 22.08
CA TRP A 475 23.06 14.37 23.17
C TRP A 475 21.54 14.40 22.92
N PRO A 476 20.96 15.50 22.41
CA PRO A 476 19.53 15.58 22.17
C PRO A 476 19.01 14.60 21.10
N ILE A 477 19.87 14.17 20.16
CA ILE A 477 19.46 13.26 19.08
C ILE A 477 19.57 11.78 19.47
N VAL A 478 20.32 11.45 20.54
CA VAL A 478 20.56 10.05 20.97
C VAL A 478 19.26 9.26 21.18
N PRO A 479 18.25 9.73 21.93
CA PRO A 479 17.04 8.94 22.17
C PRO A 479 16.28 8.60 20.87
N ILE A 480 16.25 9.54 19.92
CA ILE A 480 15.60 9.37 18.62
C ILE A 480 16.39 8.39 17.76
N ALA A 481 17.72 8.52 17.73
CA ALA A 481 18.61 7.63 16.98
C ALA A 481 18.57 6.18 17.49
N VAL A 482 18.52 5.99 18.82
CA VAL A 482 18.38 4.66 19.43
C VAL A 482 17.06 4.02 19.02
N LEU A 483 15.94 4.75 19.12
CA LEU A 483 14.65 4.22 18.71
C LEU A 483 14.60 3.92 17.21
N ALA A 484 15.17 4.79 16.37
CA ALA A 484 15.33 4.56 14.94
C ALA A 484 16.09 3.26 14.63
N THR A 485 17.18 3.03 15.35
CA THR A 485 18.01 1.82 15.18
C THR A 485 17.25 0.56 15.59
N VAL A 486 16.50 0.61 16.69
CA VAL A 486 15.60 -0.48 17.10
C VAL A 486 14.58 -0.78 15.99
N MET A 487 13.98 0.25 15.40
CA MET A 487 13.05 0.08 14.28
C MET A 487 13.71 -0.52 13.04
N ALA A 488 14.95 -0.13 12.73
CA ALA A 488 15.70 -0.72 11.62
C ALA A 488 15.93 -2.23 11.83
N VAL A 489 16.21 -2.66 13.06
CA VAL A 489 16.35 -4.09 13.41
C VAL A 489 15.02 -4.81 13.27
N VAL A 490 13.91 -4.22 13.73
CA VAL A 490 12.56 -4.78 13.56
C VAL A 490 12.20 -4.91 12.08
N ALA A 491 12.53 -3.90 11.26
CA ALA A 491 12.32 -3.92 9.81
C ALA A 491 13.14 -5.03 9.13
N ALA A 492 14.41 -5.19 9.49
CA ALA A 492 15.30 -6.22 8.93
C ALA A 492 14.80 -7.64 9.21
N ARG A 493 14.23 -7.87 10.40
CA ARG A 493 13.71 -9.18 10.80
C ARG A 493 12.33 -9.51 10.21
N GLN A 494 11.74 -8.62 9.40
CA GLN A 494 10.43 -8.79 8.74
C GLN A 494 9.28 -9.16 9.71
N TRP A 495 9.34 -8.73 10.97
CA TRP A 495 8.38 -9.18 11.97
C TRP A 495 6.94 -8.74 11.66
N ARG A 496 6.71 -7.49 11.25
CA ARG A 496 5.41 -6.94 10.78
C ARG A 496 5.62 -5.68 9.95
N THR A 497 4.79 -5.45 8.92
CA THR A 497 4.66 -4.14 8.26
C THR A 497 3.70 -3.25 9.06
N PRO A 498 4.09 -2.02 9.47
CA PRO A 498 3.21 -1.15 10.23
C PRO A 498 1.99 -0.71 9.40
N HIS A 499 0.85 -0.51 10.05
CA HIS A 499 -0.38 0.00 9.43
C HIS A 499 -0.11 1.40 8.82
N GLY A 500 -0.45 1.57 7.53
CA GLY A 500 -0.13 2.77 6.74
C GLY A 500 1.29 2.83 6.19
N GLY A 501 2.11 1.79 6.39
CA GLY A 501 3.45 1.65 5.81
C GLY A 501 4.58 2.36 6.57
N TRP A 502 5.82 1.99 6.23
CA TRP A 502 7.05 2.51 6.86
C TRP A 502 7.25 4.00 6.63
N SER A 503 6.82 4.53 5.48
CA SER A 503 6.84 5.96 5.17
C SER A 503 5.95 6.76 6.13
N ALA A 504 4.75 6.28 6.41
CA ALA A 504 3.83 6.96 7.32
C ALA A 504 4.31 6.91 8.76
N LEU A 505 5.06 5.88 9.16
CA LEU A 505 5.63 5.77 10.50
C LEU A 505 6.81 6.75 10.70
N LEU A 506 7.66 6.91 9.69
CA LEU A 506 8.83 7.81 9.72
C LEU A 506 8.50 9.29 9.46
N ALA A 507 7.31 9.59 8.94
CA ALA A 507 6.89 10.97 8.66
C ALA A 507 6.89 11.83 9.93
N ALA A 508 7.64 12.93 9.96
CA ALA A 508 7.83 13.81 11.11
C ALA A 508 6.56 14.64 11.46
N PRO A 509 6.41 15.13 12.71
CA PRO A 509 5.25 15.91 13.14
C PRO A 509 5.41 17.36 12.68
N THR A 510 5.13 17.62 11.40
CA THR A 510 5.41 18.91 10.74
C THR A 510 4.81 20.12 11.46
N GLY A 511 3.56 20.03 11.94
CA GLY A 511 2.94 21.13 12.69
C GLY A 511 3.66 21.47 14.00
N SER A 512 4.17 20.47 14.72
CA SER A 512 4.97 20.67 15.93
C SER A 512 6.32 21.31 15.60
N ILE A 513 6.97 20.84 14.52
CA ILE A 513 8.28 21.36 14.07
C ILE A 513 8.17 22.84 13.70
N ILE A 514 7.14 23.23 12.96
CA ILE A 514 6.92 24.63 12.55
C ILE A 514 6.74 25.52 13.78
N ALA A 515 5.86 25.13 14.70
CA ALA A 515 5.61 25.89 15.93
C ALA A 515 6.88 26.02 16.77
N ALA A 516 7.64 24.94 16.93
CA ALA A 516 8.85 24.92 17.72
C ALA A 516 10.00 25.72 17.08
N ALA A 517 10.19 25.63 15.75
CA ALA A 517 11.20 26.39 15.03
C ALA A 517 10.93 27.90 15.07
N LEU A 518 9.68 28.32 14.79
CA LEU A 518 9.27 29.71 14.91
C LEU A 518 9.38 30.22 16.35
N GLY A 519 8.98 29.38 17.31
CA GLY A 519 9.08 29.68 18.73
C GLY A 519 10.52 29.96 19.17
N MET A 520 11.44 29.05 18.83
CA MET A 520 12.87 29.23 19.14
C MET A 520 13.48 30.42 18.41
N GLY A 521 13.07 30.68 17.16
CA GLY A 521 13.55 31.84 16.40
C GLY A 521 13.10 33.17 17.01
N LEU A 522 11.87 33.26 17.50
CA LEU A 522 11.36 34.45 18.21
C LEU A 522 12.00 34.65 19.58
N ILE A 523 12.24 33.56 20.31
CA ILE A 523 13.01 33.60 21.57
C ILE A 523 14.40 34.17 21.29
N GLN A 524 15.09 33.67 20.26
CA GLN A 524 16.43 34.16 19.93
C GLN A 524 16.41 35.63 19.52
N TYR A 525 15.46 36.03 18.68
CA TYR A 525 15.28 37.45 18.33
C TYR A 525 15.08 38.32 19.57
N SER A 526 14.23 37.90 20.51
CA SER A 526 13.98 38.63 21.76
C SER A 526 15.24 38.83 22.61
N LEU A 527 16.13 37.84 22.61
CA LEU A 527 17.35 37.86 23.40
C LEU A 527 18.47 38.70 22.78
N THR A 528 18.51 38.83 21.44
CA THR A 528 19.63 39.49 20.73
C THR A 528 19.25 40.79 20.03
N ALA A 529 17.95 41.15 19.96
CA ALA A 529 17.52 42.36 19.29
C ALA A 529 17.97 43.62 20.07
N PRO A 530 18.41 44.68 19.36
CA PRO A 530 18.74 45.96 19.98
C PRO A 530 17.57 46.52 20.80
N ARG A 531 17.81 46.86 22.07
CA ARG A 531 16.78 47.37 22.99
C ARG A 531 16.65 48.89 22.96
N TRP A 532 16.02 49.42 21.91
CA TRP A 532 15.63 50.84 21.83
C TRP A 532 14.39 51.11 22.66
N PRO A 533 14.23 52.29 23.31
CA PRO A 533 13.12 52.57 24.22
C PRO A 533 11.71 52.28 23.64
N HIS A 534 11.50 52.52 22.35
CA HIS A 534 10.22 52.28 21.66
C HIS A 534 10.01 50.82 21.20
N MET A 535 11.06 50.00 21.21
CA MET A 535 11.03 48.60 20.77
C MET A 535 11.02 47.59 21.92
N VAL A 536 11.39 47.98 23.15
CA VAL A 536 11.53 47.05 24.29
C VAL A 536 10.29 46.20 24.51
N MET A 537 9.10 46.82 24.53
CA MET A 537 7.84 46.10 24.72
C MET A 537 7.60 45.05 23.62
N TRP A 538 7.88 45.38 22.36
CA TRP A 538 7.71 44.48 21.22
C TRP A 538 8.72 43.33 21.23
N VAL A 539 9.97 43.60 21.63
CA VAL A 539 11.03 42.60 21.76
C VAL A 539 10.72 41.60 22.87
N ASP A 540 10.25 42.07 24.03
CA ASP A 540 9.87 41.19 25.15
C ASP A 540 8.58 40.40 24.84
N LEU A 541 7.62 41.01 24.15
CA LEU A 541 6.42 40.33 23.67
C LEU A 541 6.79 39.21 22.67
N ALA A 542 7.70 39.47 21.74
CA ALA A 542 8.18 38.47 20.79
C ALA A 542 8.77 37.25 21.51
N GLY A 543 9.55 37.45 22.58
CA GLY A 543 10.10 36.36 23.39
C GLY A 543 9.01 35.51 24.03
N ARG A 544 7.98 36.13 24.63
CA ARG A 544 6.84 35.43 25.22
C ARG A 544 6.03 34.67 24.19
N VAL A 545 5.75 35.26 23.04
CA VAL A 545 5.09 34.58 21.91
C VAL A 545 5.92 33.39 21.43
N GLY A 546 7.24 33.55 21.37
CA GLY A 546 8.16 32.47 21.05
C GLY A 546 8.08 31.30 22.04
N GLY A 547 8.06 31.58 23.33
CA GLY A 547 7.85 30.58 24.38
C GLY A 547 6.48 29.90 24.30
N LEU A 548 5.40 30.64 24.01
CA LEU A 548 4.06 30.08 23.80
C LEU A 548 4.06 29.08 22.63
N LEU A 549 4.63 29.47 21.49
CA LEU A 549 4.70 28.62 20.29
C LEU A 549 5.52 27.36 20.54
N LEU A 550 6.65 27.47 21.24
CA LEU A 550 7.49 26.33 21.58
C LEU A 550 6.75 25.36 22.51
N GLY A 551 6.08 25.86 23.55
CA GLY A 551 5.26 25.03 24.45
C GLY A 551 4.08 24.36 23.74
N ALA A 552 3.41 25.07 22.83
CA ALA A 552 2.38 24.50 21.97
C ALA A 552 2.96 23.40 21.06
N GLY A 553 4.15 23.63 20.49
CA GLY A 553 4.88 22.64 19.69
C GLY A 553 5.21 21.35 20.47
N ILE A 554 5.61 21.47 21.73
CA ILE A 554 5.86 20.33 22.65
C ILE A 554 4.57 19.50 22.83
N VAL A 555 3.45 20.16 23.13
CA VAL A 555 2.17 19.46 23.33
C VAL A 555 1.63 18.87 22.03
N MET A 556 1.82 19.55 20.89
CA MET A 556 1.46 19.03 19.57
C MET A 556 2.23 17.75 19.22
N ALA A 557 3.48 17.61 19.67
CA ALA A 557 4.23 16.38 19.54
C ALA A 557 3.65 15.28 20.45
N LEU A 558 3.41 15.56 21.73
CA LEU A 558 3.04 14.54 22.72
C LEU A 558 1.60 14.02 22.59
N VAL A 559 0.64 14.92 22.33
CA VAL A 559 -0.79 14.62 22.49
C VAL A 559 -1.47 14.54 21.12
N ALA A 560 -1.94 13.34 20.77
CA ALA A 560 -2.65 13.10 19.52
C ALA A 560 -4.11 13.60 19.52
N PRO A 561 -4.94 13.36 20.56
CA PRO A 561 -6.34 13.79 20.53
C PRO A 561 -6.47 15.30 20.68
N LEU A 562 -7.28 15.92 19.80
CA LEU A 562 -7.41 17.38 19.71
C LEU A 562 -7.87 18.02 21.04
N ILE A 563 -8.82 17.38 21.73
CA ILE A 563 -9.39 17.90 22.99
C ILE A 563 -8.31 18.01 24.07
N PHE A 564 -7.54 16.94 24.31
CA PHE A 564 -6.46 16.95 25.30
C PHE A 564 -5.32 17.89 24.90
N ARG A 565 -5.06 18.01 23.59
CA ARG A 565 -4.05 18.94 23.08
C ARG A 565 -4.42 20.39 23.42
N ILE A 566 -5.68 20.79 23.24
CA ILE A 566 -6.15 22.15 23.58
C ILE A 566 -6.02 22.40 25.09
N ILE A 567 -6.42 21.44 25.91
CA ILE A 567 -6.39 21.57 27.38
C ILE A 567 -4.95 21.68 27.90
N LEU A 568 -4.04 20.82 27.41
CA LEU A 568 -2.65 20.78 27.87
C LEU A 568 -1.77 21.86 27.25
N ALA A 569 -2.12 22.37 26.05
CA ALA A 569 -1.33 23.40 25.37
C ALA A 569 -1.28 24.69 26.19
N ALA A 570 -2.39 25.11 26.80
CA ALA A 570 -2.46 26.35 27.57
C ALA A 570 -1.44 26.42 28.73
N PRO A 571 -1.40 25.48 29.70
CA PRO A 571 -0.46 25.56 30.82
C PRO A 571 1.00 25.41 30.37
N VAL A 572 1.29 24.49 29.44
CA VAL A 572 2.67 24.25 28.98
C VAL A 572 3.19 25.45 28.18
N ALA A 573 2.36 26.06 27.33
CA ALA A 573 2.71 27.28 26.61
C ALA A 573 2.99 28.43 27.57
N VAL A 574 2.13 28.66 28.56
CA VAL A 574 2.30 29.75 29.55
C VAL A 574 3.58 29.58 30.36
N ILE A 575 3.86 28.36 30.84
CA ILE A 575 5.11 28.09 31.57
C ILE A 575 6.31 28.33 30.66
N SER A 576 6.26 27.85 29.41
CA SER A 576 7.35 28.04 28.43
C SER A 576 7.59 29.51 28.12
N ALA A 577 6.54 30.33 28.06
CA ALA A 577 6.62 31.78 27.88
C ALA A 577 7.17 32.52 29.12
N ALA A 578 6.91 32.01 30.32
CA ALA A 578 7.36 32.62 31.57
C ALA A 578 8.87 32.42 31.82
N ILE A 579 9.43 31.30 31.38
CA ILE A 579 10.84 30.94 31.65
C ILE A 579 11.82 31.40 30.58
N VAL A 580 11.37 32.11 29.53
CA VAL A 580 12.22 32.55 28.41
C VAL A 580 13.41 33.36 28.92
N SER A 581 14.61 32.79 28.76
CA SER A 581 15.89 33.39 29.14
C SER A 581 17.02 32.67 28.40
N THR A 582 18.20 33.27 28.34
CA THR A 582 19.39 32.67 27.70
C THR A 582 19.69 31.27 28.26
N GLN A 583 19.56 31.08 29.58
CA GLN A 583 19.79 29.80 30.27
C GLN A 583 18.67 28.78 29.98
N ALA A 584 17.42 29.25 29.89
CA ALA A 584 16.28 28.36 29.68
C ALA A 584 16.14 27.85 28.24
N THR A 585 16.76 28.50 27.24
CA THR A 585 16.73 28.02 25.85
C THR A 585 17.20 26.57 25.73
N GLY A 586 18.26 26.20 26.46
CA GLY A 586 18.77 24.84 26.52
C GLY A 586 17.75 23.86 27.10
N ILE A 587 17.12 24.20 28.24
CA ILE A 587 16.10 23.38 28.90
C ILE A 587 14.91 23.14 27.96
N LEU A 588 14.39 24.21 27.35
CA LEU A 588 13.26 24.15 26.44
C LEU A 588 13.54 23.27 25.21
N SER A 589 14.76 23.35 24.66
CA SER A 589 15.18 22.49 23.53
C SER A 589 15.26 21.01 23.89
N VAL A 590 15.74 20.68 25.10
CA VAL A 590 15.82 19.31 25.60
C VAL A 590 14.42 18.77 25.86
N CYS A 591 13.55 19.56 26.46
CA CYS A 591 12.13 19.22 26.63
C CYS A 591 11.47 18.89 25.29
N TYR A 592 11.74 19.69 24.25
CA TYR A 592 11.24 19.42 22.90
C TYR A 592 11.82 18.13 22.30
N ALA A 593 13.13 17.88 22.44
CA ALA A 593 13.76 16.65 21.96
C ALA A 593 13.16 15.40 22.64
N ILE A 594 12.92 15.46 23.95
CA ILE A 594 12.25 14.40 24.71
C ILE A 594 10.81 14.21 24.21
N ALA A 595 10.07 15.28 23.97
CA ALA A 595 8.71 15.22 23.46
C ALA A 595 8.63 14.52 22.08
N VAL A 596 9.56 14.83 21.18
CA VAL A 596 9.67 14.16 19.88
C VAL A 596 10.03 12.68 20.05
N ALA A 597 10.96 12.34 20.94
CA ALA A 597 11.34 10.96 21.21
C ALA A 597 10.16 10.14 21.77
N LEU A 598 9.40 10.70 22.71
CA LEU A 598 8.20 10.10 23.29
C LEU A 598 7.10 9.92 22.24
N TRP A 599 6.90 10.92 21.38
CA TRP A 599 5.97 10.81 20.25
C TRP A 599 6.33 9.64 19.32
N TRP A 600 7.61 9.50 19.00
CA TRP A 600 8.12 8.37 18.21
C TRP A 600 7.93 7.03 18.92
N ALA A 601 8.22 6.95 20.23
CA ALA A 601 7.99 5.76 21.03
C ALA A 601 6.51 5.34 21.06
N ALA A 602 5.59 6.29 21.25
CA ALA A 602 4.16 6.04 21.21
C ALA A 602 3.70 5.52 19.83
N ARG A 603 4.29 6.02 18.75
CA ARG A 603 4.00 5.55 17.39
C ARG A 603 4.49 4.13 17.14
N VAL A 604 5.68 3.79 17.61
CA VAL A 604 6.21 2.42 17.57
C VAL A 604 5.30 1.48 18.36
N TRP A 605 4.88 1.88 19.55
CA TRP A 605 3.98 1.10 20.40
C TRP A 605 2.63 0.84 19.72
N THR A 606 1.98 1.89 19.21
CA THR A 606 0.63 1.80 18.63
C THR A 606 0.58 1.17 17.23
N ARG A 607 1.66 1.26 16.43
CA ARG A 607 1.64 0.78 15.04
C ARG A 607 2.37 -0.55 14.82
N ILE A 608 3.29 -0.93 15.72
CA ILE A 608 4.09 -2.16 15.59
C ILE A 608 3.75 -3.16 16.70
N VAL A 609 3.72 -2.71 17.96
CA VAL A 609 3.56 -3.62 19.12
C VAL A 609 2.09 -3.97 19.37
N HIS A 610 1.22 -2.96 19.48
CA HIS A 610 -0.21 -3.11 19.74
C HIS A 610 -1.01 -2.35 18.68
N PRO A 611 -1.20 -2.91 17.47
CA PRO A 611 -2.11 -2.31 16.50
C PRO A 611 -3.51 -2.29 17.12
N THR A 612 -4.01 -1.10 17.42
CA THR A 612 -5.40 -0.93 17.84
C THR A 612 -6.30 -1.37 16.69
N THR A 613 -6.93 -2.53 16.83
CA THR A 613 -8.18 -2.80 16.12
C THR A 613 -9.13 -1.69 16.51
N ALA A 614 -9.54 -0.84 15.57
CA ALA A 614 -10.61 0.11 15.82
C ALA A 614 -11.91 -0.69 15.99
N THR A 615 -12.12 -1.23 17.18
CA THR A 615 -13.34 -1.90 17.59
C THR A 615 -14.36 -0.82 17.94
N ALA A 616 -15.48 -0.84 17.23
CA ALA A 616 -16.81 -0.31 17.59
C ALA A 616 -16.88 0.71 18.76
N ALA A 617 -17.09 1.98 18.44
CA ALA A 617 -17.66 2.94 19.39
C ALA A 617 -18.30 4.16 18.68
N SER A 618 -19.55 4.02 18.24
CA SER A 618 -20.64 4.98 18.51
C SER A 618 -21.91 4.65 17.69
N VAL A 619 -22.62 3.58 18.09
CA VAL A 619 -24.06 3.51 17.80
C VAL A 619 -24.73 4.36 18.87
N ARG A 620 -25.19 5.57 18.52
CA ARG A 620 -26.22 6.26 19.29
C ARG A 620 -27.58 5.72 18.81
N PRO A 621 -28.46 5.24 19.69
CA PRO A 621 -29.84 4.96 19.28
C PRO A 621 -30.55 6.28 18.98
N PRO A 622 -31.43 6.33 17.96
CA PRO A 622 -32.29 7.49 17.76
C PRO A 622 -33.32 7.55 18.87
N PHE A 623 -33.60 8.78 19.30
CA PHE A 623 -34.73 9.12 20.15
C PHE A 623 -36.03 8.54 19.57
N GLY A 624 -36.75 7.77 20.38
CA GLY A 624 -38.17 7.46 20.19
C GLY A 624 -38.95 8.11 21.32
N GLY A 625 -39.73 9.14 21.00
CA GLY A 625 -40.85 9.56 21.82
C GLY A 625 -42.08 8.72 21.45
N GLY A 626 -42.90 8.40 22.44
CA GLY A 626 -44.11 7.59 22.33
C GLY A 626 -44.19 6.57 23.43
#